data_AF-A0A7R7XSI3-F1
#
_entry.id   AF-A0A7R7XSI3-F1
#
_cell.length_a   1.000
_cell.length_b   1.000
_cell.length_c   1.000
_cell.angle_alpha   90.00
_cell.angle_beta   90.00
_cell.angle_gamma   90.00
#
_symmetry.space_group_name_H-M   'P 1'
#
loop_
_entity.id
_entity.type
_entity.pdbx_description
1 polymer ?
#
loop_
_entity_poly.entity_id
_entity_poly.type
_entity_poly.pdbx_seq_one_letter_code
_entity_poly.pdbx_strand_id
1 'polypeptide(L)'
;MPEDNSKDGESTDWMDLPWLDPASLTQQNVLPPSTFAHEFPAAIAHMKVQFRYVAPGLRFPTVSEILDQPITDFETPPVICDQPVPDTHIPHWTDQDFPAGFYTHPVVQEPPLCYSNGSHLALPFGVGKQRHARKSNREPFGRDDRDFQPGPRNEHAGLYQPGLPDGFGEHHDVQIDKVLRKWAERVESRDWDVDQDGVVGGIDQFREADTEEHWDKYWIPPL
;
A
#
# COMPACT_ATOMS: atom_id res chain seq x y z
N MET A 1 -49.66 -10.16 22.08
CA MET A 1 -48.75 -9.12 21.57
C MET A 1 -47.49 -9.83 21.13
N PRO A 2 -47.13 -9.83 19.84
CA PRO A 2 -45.82 -10.28 19.41
C PRO A 2 -44.85 -9.08 19.45
N GLU A 3 -43.68 -9.32 20.02
CA GLU A 3 -42.59 -8.37 20.15
C GLU A 3 -41.97 -8.12 18.78
N ASP A 4 -41.84 -6.82 18.47
CA ASP A 4 -41.19 -6.28 17.29
C ASP A 4 -39.68 -6.50 17.41
N ASN A 5 -39.14 -7.38 16.57
CA ASN A 5 -37.70 -7.62 16.47
C ASN A 5 -37.20 -6.94 15.20
N SER A 6 -37.14 -5.61 15.23
CA SER A 6 -36.40 -4.82 14.25
C SER A 6 -34.92 -5.16 14.42
N LYS A 7 -34.43 -6.07 13.58
CA LYS A 7 -33.00 -6.17 13.31
C LYS A 7 -32.64 -4.92 12.52
N ASP A 8 -31.96 -4.00 13.18
CA ASP A 8 -31.30 -2.87 12.57
C ASP A 8 -30.35 -3.40 11.49
N GLY A 9 -30.79 -3.31 10.23
CA GLY A 9 -29.90 -3.34 9.09
C GLY A 9 -29.16 -2.02 9.11
N GLU A 10 -27.97 -2.01 9.71
CA GLU A 10 -27.09 -0.85 9.68
C GLU A 10 -26.78 -0.55 8.21
N SER A 11 -27.31 0.60 7.75
CA SER A 11 -27.19 1.07 6.37
C SER A 11 -25.72 1.12 5.98
N THR A 12 -25.33 0.42 4.92
CA THR A 12 -24.04 0.62 4.25
C THR A 12 -24.10 1.96 3.51
N ASP A 13 -24.08 3.04 4.29
CA ASP A 13 -24.11 4.40 3.78
C ASP A 13 -22.86 4.61 2.92
N TRP A 14 -23.10 5.12 1.72
CA TRP A 14 -22.03 5.49 0.80
C TRP A 14 -21.09 6.47 1.49
N MET A 15 -19.85 6.03 1.72
CA MET A 15 -18.84 6.82 2.40
C MET A 15 -18.18 7.77 1.41
N ASP A 16 -18.04 9.03 1.83
CA ASP A 16 -17.12 9.95 1.20
C ASP A 16 -15.69 9.52 1.56
N LEU A 17 -14.82 9.48 0.56
CA LEU A 17 -13.43 9.13 0.76
C LEU A 17 -12.74 10.23 1.60
N PRO A 18 -11.82 9.86 2.51
CA PRO A 18 -11.25 10.78 3.51
C PRO A 18 -10.47 11.94 2.87
N TRP A 19 -9.84 11.70 1.72
CA TRP A 19 -9.16 12.72 0.92
C TRP A 19 -10.13 13.58 0.09
N LEU A 20 -11.44 13.51 0.32
CA LEU A 20 -12.41 14.46 -0.26
C LEU A 20 -12.76 15.57 0.72
N ASP A 21 -12.35 15.43 1.97
CA ASP A 21 -12.49 16.50 2.94
C ASP A 21 -11.61 17.69 2.50
N PRO A 22 -12.17 18.90 2.38
CA PRO A 22 -11.39 20.08 2.04
C PRO A 22 -10.22 20.31 2.99
N ALA A 23 -10.33 19.91 4.26
CA ALA A 23 -9.25 19.97 5.22
C ALA A 23 -8.07 19.06 4.83
N SER A 24 -8.30 17.94 4.14
CA SER A 24 -7.24 17.05 3.65
C SER A 24 -6.64 17.52 2.32
N LEU A 25 -7.47 17.88 1.32
CA LEU A 25 -7.00 18.26 -0.02
C LEU A 25 -6.24 19.58 -0.06
N THR A 26 -6.59 20.52 0.81
CA THR A 26 -5.97 21.85 0.81
C THR A 26 -4.67 21.90 1.63
N GLN A 27 -4.35 20.84 2.36
CA GLN A 27 -3.08 20.71 3.10
C GLN A 27 -1.94 20.48 2.12
N GLN A 28 -1.34 21.56 1.65
CA GLN A 28 -0.20 21.50 0.74
C GLN A 28 0.91 20.62 1.31
N ASN A 29 1.13 20.67 2.64
CA ASN A 29 2.06 19.87 3.45
C ASN A 29 1.89 18.34 3.36
N VAL A 30 0.72 17.87 2.93
CA VAL A 30 0.40 16.43 2.81
C VAL A 30 0.15 16.05 1.35
N LEU A 31 -0.59 16.89 0.61
CA LEU A 31 -0.97 16.66 -0.78
C LEU A 31 -0.70 17.92 -1.63
N PRO A 32 0.54 18.14 -2.14
CA PRO A 32 0.82 19.34 -2.92
C PRO A 32 0.09 19.31 -4.26
N PRO A 33 -0.45 20.43 -4.78
CA PRO A 33 -1.30 20.46 -5.97
C PRO A 33 -0.67 19.99 -7.29
N SER A 34 0.67 19.92 -7.39
CA SER A 34 1.41 19.59 -8.61
C SER A 34 1.94 18.15 -8.62
N THR A 35 1.25 17.24 -7.97
CA THR A 35 1.81 15.94 -7.57
C THR A 35 0.85 14.82 -7.87
N PHE A 36 1.38 13.63 -8.19
CA PHE A 36 0.54 12.46 -8.37
C PHE A 36 -0.33 12.18 -7.13
N ALA A 37 0.24 12.34 -5.93
CA ALA A 37 -0.45 12.16 -4.66
C ALA A 37 -1.65 13.10 -4.49
N HIS A 38 -1.67 14.28 -5.12
CA HIS A 38 -2.84 15.16 -5.15
C HIS A 38 -3.75 14.90 -6.36
N GLU A 39 -3.17 14.74 -7.56
CA GLU A 39 -3.92 14.53 -8.80
C GLU A 39 -4.75 13.25 -8.78
N PHE A 40 -4.23 12.16 -8.21
CA PHE A 40 -4.93 10.88 -8.15
C PHE A 40 -6.19 10.95 -7.26
N PRO A 41 -6.13 11.36 -5.97
CA PRO A 41 -7.30 11.62 -5.14
C PRO A 41 -8.29 12.60 -5.76
N ALA A 42 -7.79 13.70 -6.35
CA ALA A 42 -8.63 14.69 -7.01
C ALA A 42 -9.37 14.11 -8.23
N ALA A 43 -8.73 13.25 -9.01
CA ALA A 43 -9.34 12.61 -10.17
C ALA A 43 -10.47 11.64 -9.76
N ILE A 44 -10.31 10.92 -8.64
CA ILE A 44 -11.32 10.01 -8.11
C ILE A 44 -12.31 10.68 -7.15
N ALA A 45 -12.31 12.02 -7.08
CA ALA A 45 -13.08 12.75 -6.07
C ALA A 45 -14.61 12.64 -6.19
N HIS A 46 -15.07 12.21 -7.35
CA HIS A 46 -16.48 11.97 -7.64
C HIS A 46 -16.93 10.56 -7.25
N MET A 47 -16.01 9.68 -6.85
CA MET A 47 -16.31 8.31 -6.47
C MET A 47 -16.76 8.24 -5.01
N LYS A 48 -17.81 7.47 -4.76
CA LYS A 48 -18.21 7.04 -3.41
C LYS A 48 -18.02 5.53 -3.32
N VAL A 49 -17.70 5.05 -2.13
CA VAL A 49 -17.49 3.61 -1.88
C VAL A 49 -18.41 3.13 -0.75
N GLN A 50 -18.70 1.84 -0.75
CA GLN A 50 -19.50 1.18 0.31
C GLN A 50 -18.64 0.24 1.16
N PHE A 51 -17.33 0.28 1.00
CA PHE A 51 -16.38 -0.57 1.73
C PHE A 51 -15.26 0.29 2.29
N ARG A 52 -14.69 -0.20 3.39
CA ARG A 52 -13.57 0.42 4.11
C ARG A 52 -12.24 -0.27 3.80
N TYR A 53 -12.24 -1.59 3.64
CA TYR A 53 -11.04 -2.39 3.44
C TYR A 53 -10.78 -2.69 1.97
N VAL A 54 -9.62 -2.24 1.47
CA VAL A 54 -9.16 -2.42 0.08
C VAL A 54 -8.36 -3.72 -0.11
N ALA A 55 -7.80 -4.24 0.98
CA ALA A 55 -7.02 -5.46 1.05
C ALA A 55 -7.00 -5.95 2.53
N PRO A 56 -6.54 -7.18 2.81
CA PRO A 56 -6.56 -7.74 4.16
C PRO A 56 -5.81 -6.85 5.16
N GLY A 57 -6.52 -6.34 6.17
CA GLY A 57 -5.96 -5.42 7.16
C GLY A 57 -5.61 -4.00 6.65
N LEU A 58 -5.88 -3.67 5.39
CA LEU A 58 -5.63 -2.35 4.80
C LEU A 58 -6.94 -1.64 4.51
N ARG A 59 -7.11 -0.46 5.09
CA ARG A 59 -8.30 0.38 4.91
C ARG A 59 -7.95 1.80 4.50
N PHE A 60 -8.95 2.50 3.98
CA PHE A 60 -8.85 3.95 3.85
C PHE A 60 -8.59 4.60 5.22
N PRO A 61 -7.68 5.59 5.30
CA PRO A 61 -7.43 6.34 6.50
C PRO A 61 -8.66 7.21 6.83
N THR A 62 -8.73 7.73 8.03
CA THR A 62 -9.69 8.79 8.38
C THR A 62 -9.10 10.15 8.06
N VAL A 63 -9.94 11.20 8.01
CA VAL A 63 -9.46 12.59 7.86
C VAL A 63 -8.44 12.93 8.95
N SER A 64 -8.69 12.53 10.21
CA SER A 64 -7.76 12.77 11.31
C SER A 64 -6.43 12.06 11.11
N GLU A 65 -6.44 10.83 10.61
CA GLU A 65 -5.21 10.08 10.32
C GLU A 65 -4.44 10.72 9.17
N ILE A 66 -5.10 11.23 8.12
CA ILE A 66 -4.43 11.99 7.04
C ILE A 66 -3.76 13.26 7.57
N LEU A 67 -4.39 13.94 8.53
CA LEU A 67 -3.85 15.18 9.11
C LEU A 67 -2.72 14.93 10.12
N ASP A 68 -2.68 13.75 10.72
CA ASP A 68 -1.68 13.32 11.72
C ASP A 68 -0.61 12.41 11.10
N GLN A 69 -0.41 12.48 9.78
CA GLN A 69 0.56 11.62 9.11
C GLN A 69 1.97 11.91 9.66
N PRO A 70 2.73 10.87 10.02
CA PRO A 70 4.05 11.02 10.65
C PRO A 70 5.10 11.62 9.70
N ILE A 71 4.74 11.77 8.43
CA ILE A 71 5.62 12.16 7.34
C ILE A 71 5.03 13.40 6.66
N THR A 72 5.63 14.56 6.91
CA THR A 72 5.17 15.86 6.38
C THR A 72 6.23 16.61 5.57
N ASP A 73 7.44 16.05 5.44
CA ASP A 73 8.48 16.61 4.58
C ASP A 73 8.50 15.86 3.25
N PHE A 74 8.23 16.55 2.15
CA PHE A 74 8.08 15.96 0.81
C PHE A 74 9.34 15.35 0.19
N GLU A 75 10.41 15.20 0.98
CA GLU A 75 11.48 14.26 0.70
C GLU A 75 11.01 12.82 0.92
N THR A 76 9.88 12.65 1.62
CA THR A 76 9.38 11.41 2.17
C THR A 76 7.93 11.16 1.68
N PRO A 77 7.59 9.91 1.35
CA PRO A 77 6.36 9.51 0.66
C PRO A 77 5.05 9.62 1.50
N PRO A 78 3.96 10.21 0.99
CA PRO A 78 2.68 10.27 1.72
C PRO A 78 1.95 8.92 1.77
N VAL A 79 1.16 8.75 2.83
CA VAL A 79 0.46 7.49 3.17
C VAL A 79 -0.95 7.49 2.61
N ILE A 80 -1.35 6.38 1.98
CA ILE A 80 -2.69 6.18 1.42
C ILE A 80 -3.55 5.26 2.28
N CYS A 81 -2.97 4.37 3.10
CA CYS A 81 -3.65 3.45 4.03
C CYS A 81 -2.79 3.20 5.28
N ASP A 82 -3.34 3.25 6.51
CA ASP A 82 -2.54 3.46 7.73
C ASP A 82 -2.87 2.61 8.99
N GLN A 83 -1.89 2.50 9.90
CA GLN A 83 -1.90 2.06 11.32
C GLN A 83 -1.06 3.06 12.15
N PRO A 84 -1.39 3.38 13.43
CA PRO A 84 -0.82 4.54 14.13
C PRO A 84 0.64 4.35 14.61
N VAL A 85 1.52 5.38 14.49
CA VAL A 85 2.95 5.37 14.94
C VAL A 85 3.46 6.77 15.41
N PRO A 86 4.46 6.88 16.34
CA PRO A 86 5.06 8.14 16.85
C PRO A 86 6.35 8.63 16.11
N ASP A 87 6.84 9.81 16.55
CA ASP A 87 7.51 10.94 15.87
C ASP A 87 9.07 10.96 15.65
N THR A 88 9.52 11.79 14.68
CA THR A 88 10.84 12.46 14.38
C THR A 88 12.13 11.73 13.92
N HIS A 89 12.06 10.61 13.21
CA HIS A 89 13.12 10.19 12.26
C HIS A 89 12.47 10.04 10.89
N ILE A 90 13.08 10.54 9.80
CA ILE A 90 12.63 10.21 8.43
C ILE A 90 13.11 8.78 8.19
N PRO A 91 12.25 7.76 8.36
CA PRO A 91 12.69 6.40 8.23
C PRO A 91 12.73 6.08 6.74
N HIS A 92 13.80 5.44 6.28
CA HIS A 92 13.79 4.83 4.96
C HIS A 92 12.86 3.61 4.99
N TRP A 93 12.23 3.26 3.86
CA TRP A 93 11.40 2.05 3.74
C TRP A 93 12.08 0.75 4.18
N THR A 94 13.40 0.75 4.29
CA THR A 94 14.20 -0.37 4.76
C THR A 94 14.35 -0.43 6.28
N ASP A 95 13.98 0.63 6.99
CA ASP A 95 14.14 0.76 8.43
C ASP A 95 13.05 -0.02 9.16
N GLN A 96 13.42 -0.76 10.19
CA GLN A 96 12.46 -1.60 10.93
C GLN A 96 11.38 -0.81 11.67
N ASP A 97 11.65 0.46 11.96
CA ASP A 97 10.73 1.36 12.66
C ASP A 97 9.82 2.11 11.68
N PHE A 98 9.91 1.84 10.37
CA PHE A 98 9.04 2.46 9.37
C PHE A 98 7.58 2.03 9.59
N PRO A 99 6.62 2.97 9.67
CA PRO A 99 5.21 2.66 9.90
C PRO A 99 4.62 1.68 8.88
N ALA A 100 3.75 0.78 9.36
CA ALA A 100 3.07 -0.16 8.47
C ALA A 100 1.93 0.55 7.73
N GLY A 101 1.84 0.34 6.41
CA GLY A 101 0.87 1.00 5.58
C GLY A 101 1.16 0.86 4.08
N PHE A 102 0.31 1.50 3.28
CA PHE A 102 0.52 1.59 1.84
C PHE A 102 0.72 3.05 1.44
N TYR A 103 1.79 3.30 0.70
CA TYR A 103 2.32 4.64 0.49
C TYR A 103 2.68 4.87 -0.97
N THR A 104 2.64 6.13 -1.40
CA THR A 104 3.17 6.54 -2.71
C THR A 104 4.52 7.21 -2.55
N HIS A 105 5.48 6.88 -3.43
CA HIS A 105 6.83 7.48 -3.48
C HIS A 105 6.78 9.02 -3.36
N PRO A 106 7.81 9.67 -2.78
CA PRO A 106 7.93 11.12 -2.79
C PRO A 106 7.60 11.67 -4.15
N VAL A 107 6.89 12.78 -4.13
CA VAL A 107 6.53 13.53 -5.32
C VAL A 107 7.81 13.87 -6.07
N VAL A 108 8.07 13.11 -7.14
CA VAL A 108 9.17 13.44 -8.03
C VAL A 108 8.71 14.65 -8.84
N GLN A 109 9.19 15.85 -8.47
CA GLN A 109 9.02 17.06 -9.27
C GLN A 109 9.98 17.10 -10.46
N GLU A 110 10.96 16.19 -10.49
CA GLU A 110 12.00 16.11 -11.51
C GLU A 110 11.76 14.96 -12.51
N PRO A 111 12.09 15.14 -13.81
CA PRO A 111 11.95 14.07 -14.79
C PRO A 111 12.86 12.85 -14.52
N PRO A 112 12.43 11.62 -14.93
CA PRO A 112 11.21 11.34 -15.66
C PRO A 112 10.00 11.14 -14.74
N LEU A 113 8.94 11.92 -14.99
CA LEU A 113 7.69 11.89 -14.21
C LEU A 113 6.92 10.56 -14.31
N CYS A 114 7.33 9.63 -15.19
CA CYS A 114 6.65 8.34 -15.37
C CYS A 114 6.77 7.37 -14.18
N TYR A 115 7.60 7.71 -13.18
CA TYR A 115 7.72 6.97 -11.92
C TYR A 115 7.16 7.73 -10.71
N SER A 116 6.52 8.89 -10.92
CA SER A 116 5.89 9.68 -9.84
C SER A 116 4.72 8.98 -9.15
N ASN A 117 4.21 7.89 -9.73
CA ASN A 117 3.16 7.03 -9.18
C ASN A 117 3.69 5.74 -8.53
N GLY A 118 4.98 5.70 -8.20
CA GLY A 118 5.60 4.63 -7.44
C GLY A 118 4.96 4.45 -6.06
N SER A 119 5.03 3.24 -5.51
CA SER A 119 4.38 2.88 -4.25
C SER A 119 5.12 1.80 -3.47
N HIS A 120 4.93 1.79 -2.16
CA HIS A 120 5.47 0.80 -1.23
C HIS A 120 4.38 0.30 -0.28
N LEU A 121 4.38 -1.01 -0.06
CA LEU A 121 3.62 -1.65 1.01
C LEU A 121 4.58 -2.02 2.13
N ALA A 122 4.55 -1.27 3.22
CA ALA A 122 5.29 -1.59 4.43
C ALA A 122 4.43 -2.45 5.34
N LEU A 123 4.89 -3.66 5.63
CA LEU A 123 4.21 -4.60 6.51
C LEU A 123 4.72 -4.46 7.94
N PRO A 124 3.90 -4.75 8.97
CA PRO A 124 4.35 -4.74 10.37
C PRO A 124 5.25 -5.94 10.72
N PHE A 125 5.66 -6.72 9.72
CA PHE A 125 6.53 -7.88 9.82
C PHE A 125 7.33 -8.06 8.53
N GLY A 126 8.48 -8.73 8.64
CA GLY A 126 9.24 -9.11 7.46
C GLY A 126 8.69 -10.34 6.74
N VAL A 127 8.95 -10.40 5.43
CA VAL A 127 8.61 -11.45 4.48
C VAL A 127 9.90 -11.86 3.74
N GLY A 128 10.03 -13.12 3.33
CA GLY A 128 11.18 -13.63 2.56
C GLY A 128 12.12 -14.57 3.31
N LYS A 129 11.88 -14.80 4.61
CA LYS A 129 12.67 -15.75 5.43
C LYS A 129 12.59 -17.20 4.92
N GLN A 130 11.47 -17.60 4.34
CA GLN A 130 11.23 -18.93 3.80
C GLN A 130 11.72 -19.10 2.35
N ARG A 131 12.23 -18.03 1.72
CA ARG A 131 12.81 -18.03 0.36
C ARG A 131 11.80 -18.32 -0.75
N HIS A 132 10.50 -18.12 -0.52
CA HIS A 132 9.48 -18.24 -1.56
C HIS A 132 9.09 -16.89 -2.13
N ALA A 133 9.13 -15.82 -1.34
CA ALA A 133 8.84 -14.48 -1.82
C ALA A 133 9.75 -14.03 -2.98
N ARG A 134 9.16 -13.39 -4.00
CA ARG A 134 9.85 -12.94 -5.22
C ARG A 134 9.54 -11.49 -5.56
N LYS A 135 10.56 -10.74 -5.92
CA LYS A 135 10.43 -9.43 -6.59
C LYS A 135 10.02 -9.63 -8.05
N SER A 136 9.64 -8.57 -8.75
CA SER A 136 9.08 -8.68 -10.10
C SER A 136 10.02 -9.38 -11.08
N ASN A 137 11.31 -9.05 -11.04
CA ASN A 137 12.37 -9.72 -11.82
C ASN A 137 12.69 -11.17 -11.38
N ARG A 138 11.87 -11.78 -10.51
CA ARG A 138 12.04 -13.11 -9.90
C ARG A 138 13.22 -13.24 -8.97
N GLU A 139 13.83 -12.14 -8.55
CA GLU A 139 14.82 -12.20 -7.49
C GLU A 139 14.16 -12.59 -6.17
N PRO A 140 14.81 -13.46 -5.37
CA PRO A 140 14.37 -13.68 -4.01
C PRO A 140 14.53 -12.40 -3.19
N PHE A 141 13.70 -12.26 -2.16
CA PHE A 141 13.87 -11.19 -1.19
C PHE A 141 15.23 -11.33 -0.51
N GLY A 142 15.86 -10.19 -0.24
CA GLY A 142 17.14 -10.11 0.45
C GLY A 142 18.37 -10.06 -0.42
N ARG A 143 18.22 -9.99 -1.75
CA ARG A 143 19.34 -9.78 -2.66
C ARG A 143 19.78 -8.31 -2.62
N ASP A 144 21.00 -8.08 -2.15
CA ASP A 144 21.73 -6.80 -2.25
C ASP A 144 22.85 -6.99 -3.28
N ASP A 145 23.11 -5.98 -4.11
CA ASP A 145 24.15 -6.00 -5.13
C ASP A 145 25.57 -6.14 -4.55
N ARG A 146 25.73 -5.82 -3.26
CA ARG A 146 26.98 -5.95 -2.50
C ARG A 146 27.14 -7.30 -1.79
N ASP A 147 26.12 -8.16 -1.79
CA ASP A 147 26.18 -9.46 -1.12
C ASP A 147 26.87 -10.52 -2.00
N PHE A 148 28.10 -10.91 -1.63
CA PHE A 148 28.82 -12.02 -2.27
C PHE A 148 28.17 -13.40 -2.02
N GLN A 149 27.34 -13.53 -0.98
CA GLN A 149 26.51 -14.69 -0.69
C GLN A 149 25.12 -14.22 -0.21
N PRO A 150 24.16 -14.04 -1.13
CA PRO A 150 22.83 -13.59 -0.75
C PRO A 150 22.13 -14.63 0.13
N GLY A 151 21.69 -14.21 1.32
CA GLY A 151 20.86 -14.98 2.23
C GLY A 151 19.41 -14.48 2.23
N PRO A 152 18.43 -15.28 2.70
CA PRO A 152 17.08 -14.79 2.89
C PRO A 152 17.08 -13.59 3.83
N ARG A 153 16.51 -12.46 3.41
CA ARG A 153 16.27 -11.31 4.30
C ARG A 153 14.78 -11.19 4.57
N ASN A 154 14.48 -10.88 5.82
CA ASN A 154 13.14 -10.68 6.36
C ASN A 154 12.70 -9.23 6.05
N GLU A 155 12.45 -8.92 4.78
CA GLU A 155 12.12 -7.56 4.29
C GLU A 155 10.65 -7.24 4.58
N HIS A 156 10.38 -6.08 5.16
CA HIS A 156 9.02 -5.67 5.51
C HIS A 156 8.36 -4.80 4.41
N ALA A 157 9.16 -4.14 3.56
CA ALA A 157 8.69 -3.32 2.43
C ALA A 157 9.05 -3.93 1.04
N GLY A 158 9.45 -5.20 0.98
CA GLY A 158 9.93 -5.83 -0.26
C GLY A 158 8.82 -6.31 -1.22
N LEU A 159 7.56 -6.37 -0.75
CA LEU A 159 6.45 -6.91 -1.52
C LEU A 159 6.08 -6.03 -2.71
N TYR A 160 5.76 -6.66 -3.84
CA TYR A 160 5.42 -6.01 -5.11
C TYR A 160 6.55 -5.23 -5.81
N GLN A 161 7.73 -5.10 -5.19
CA GLN A 161 8.82 -4.29 -5.74
C GLN A 161 9.48 -4.93 -6.98
N PRO A 162 10.06 -4.11 -7.88
CA PRO A 162 10.59 -4.60 -9.17
C PRO A 162 11.83 -5.49 -9.05
N GLY A 163 12.63 -5.32 -8.00
CA GLY A 163 13.94 -5.97 -7.83
C GLY A 163 15.08 -5.07 -8.29
N LEU A 164 16.32 -5.57 -8.18
CA LEU A 164 17.49 -4.81 -8.65
C LEU A 164 17.39 -4.62 -10.18
N PRO A 165 17.71 -3.42 -10.70
CA PRO A 165 17.75 -3.23 -12.14
C PRO A 165 18.85 -4.09 -12.75
N ASP A 166 18.57 -4.60 -13.94
CA ASP A 166 19.47 -5.42 -14.75
C ASP A 166 20.65 -4.64 -15.37
N GLY A 167 20.89 -3.41 -14.90
CA GLY A 167 21.92 -2.50 -15.38
C GLY A 167 21.49 -1.59 -16.54
N PHE A 168 20.31 -1.79 -17.12
CA PHE A 168 19.76 -0.94 -18.19
C PHE A 168 18.51 -0.16 -17.79
N GLY A 169 17.83 -0.58 -16.71
CA GLY A 169 16.69 0.13 -16.13
C GLY A 169 17.08 1.18 -15.08
N GLU A 170 16.34 2.30 -15.04
CA GLU A 170 16.39 3.23 -13.92
C GLU A 170 15.77 2.57 -12.67
N HIS A 171 16.32 2.85 -11.48
CA HIS A 171 15.68 2.47 -10.22
C HIS A 171 14.32 3.16 -10.13
N HIS A 172 13.26 2.38 -10.01
CA HIS A 172 11.92 2.88 -9.84
C HIS A 172 11.14 1.95 -8.93
N ASP A 173 10.17 2.50 -8.22
CA ASP A 173 9.24 1.72 -7.43
C ASP A 173 8.12 1.13 -8.30
N VAL A 174 7.41 0.15 -7.75
CA VAL A 174 6.22 -0.39 -8.41
C VAL A 174 5.10 0.66 -8.46
N GLN A 175 4.50 0.82 -9.62
CA GLN A 175 3.39 1.75 -9.84
C GLN A 175 2.16 1.32 -9.05
N ILE A 176 1.49 2.26 -8.39
CA ILE A 176 0.31 2.01 -7.54
C ILE A 176 -0.78 1.22 -8.25
N ASP A 177 -1.01 1.50 -9.54
CA ASP A 177 -2.07 0.84 -10.32
C ASP A 177 -1.82 -0.66 -10.47
N LYS A 178 -0.56 -1.09 -10.54
CA LYS A 178 -0.20 -2.51 -10.59
C LYS A 178 -0.53 -3.23 -9.29
N VAL A 179 -0.26 -2.59 -8.15
CA VAL A 179 -0.58 -3.14 -6.83
C VAL A 179 -2.10 -3.24 -6.65
N LEU A 180 -2.83 -2.17 -6.97
CA LEU A 180 -4.30 -2.15 -6.88
C LEU A 180 -4.96 -3.18 -7.81
N ARG A 181 -4.45 -3.35 -9.04
CA ARG A 181 -4.91 -4.42 -9.94
C ARG A 181 -4.65 -5.80 -9.36
N LYS A 182 -3.49 -6.03 -8.73
CA LYS A 182 -3.21 -7.30 -8.06
C LYS A 182 -4.19 -7.58 -6.92
N TRP A 183 -4.55 -6.58 -6.14
CA TRP A 183 -5.55 -6.75 -5.09
C TRP A 183 -6.94 -7.04 -5.66
N ALA A 184 -7.34 -6.33 -6.72
CA ALA A 184 -8.58 -6.60 -7.43
C ALA A 184 -8.63 -8.03 -8.00
N GLU A 185 -7.53 -8.51 -8.61
CA GLU A 185 -7.42 -9.89 -9.12
C GLU A 185 -7.67 -10.93 -8.02
N ARG A 186 -7.22 -10.69 -6.77
CA ARG A 186 -7.44 -11.61 -5.64
C ARG A 186 -8.90 -11.67 -5.23
N VAL A 187 -9.57 -10.52 -5.20
CA VAL A 187 -11.01 -10.44 -4.92
C VAL A 187 -11.80 -11.13 -6.03
N GLU A 188 -11.50 -10.83 -7.30
CA GLU A 188 -12.19 -11.40 -8.47
C GLU A 188 -11.99 -12.92 -8.57
N SER A 189 -10.80 -13.41 -8.22
CA SER A 189 -10.47 -14.83 -8.20
C SER A 189 -11.03 -15.57 -6.98
N ARG A 190 -11.67 -14.86 -6.03
CA ARG A 190 -12.13 -15.39 -4.73
C ARG A 190 -11.01 -15.97 -3.88
N ASP A 191 -9.80 -15.47 -4.06
CA ASP A 191 -8.69 -15.76 -3.15
C ASP A 191 -8.85 -14.99 -1.84
N TRP A 192 -9.48 -13.80 -1.90
CA TRP A 192 -9.85 -13.02 -0.73
C TRP A 192 -11.36 -12.95 -0.59
N ASP A 193 -11.85 -13.26 0.61
CA ASP A 193 -13.25 -13.11 0.96
C ASP A 193 -13.60 -11.61 1.11
N VAL A 194 -14.85 -11.26 0.80
CA VAL A 194 -15.36 -9.90 0.89
C VAL A 194 -16.69 -9.91 1.64
N ASP A 195 -16.85 -8.98 2.57
CA ASP A 195 -18.10 -8.72 3.28
C ASP A 195 -18.59 -7.28 3.06
N GLN A 196 -19.51 -6.83 3.91
CA GLN A 196 -20.08 -5.48 3.83
C GLN A 196 -19.05 -4.35 4.05
N ASP A 197 -17.95 -4.62 4.75
CA ASP A 197 -16.91 -3.65 5.06
C ASP A 197 -15.73 -3.71 4.08
N GLY A 198 -15.73 -4.66 3.14
CA GLY A 198 -14.72 -4.83 2.10
C GLY A 198 -13.97 -6.15 2.23
N VAL A 199 -12.67 -6.13 1.92
CA VAL A 199 -11.84 -7.33 1.97
C VAL A 199 -11.68 -7.82 3.41
N VAL A 200 -12.06 -9.07 3.65
CA VAL A 200 -11.98 -9.75 4.95
C VAL A 200 -10.56 -10.23 5.20
N GLY A 201 -10.15 -10.20 6.46
CA GLY A 201 -8.87 -10.74 6.92
C GLY A 201 -7.96 -9.67 7.52
N GLY A 202 -6.91 -10.13 8.19
CA GLY A 202 -5.91 -9.27 8.80
C GLY A 202 -4.70 -9.06 7.88
N ILE A 203 -3.85 -8.10 8.25
CA ILE A 203 -2.58 -7.82 7.57
C ILE A 203 -1.66 -9.06 7.52
N ASP A 204 -1.85 -10.02 8.43
CA ASP A 204 -1.15 -11.31 8.43
C ASP A 204 -1.41 -12.17 7.18
N GLN A 205 -2.47 -11.90 6.41
CA GLN A 205 -2.72 -12.57 5.13
C GLN A 205 -1.54 -12.42 4.16
N PHE A 206 -0.81 -11.30 4.22
CA PHE A 206 0.35 -11.07 3.37
C PHE A 206 1.54 -12.00 3.66
N ARG A 207 1.51 -12.78 4.75
CA ARG A 207 2.53 -13.82 5.03
C ARG A 207 2.51 -14.93 3.99
N GLU A 208 1.37 -15.17 3.33
CA GLU A 208 1.24 -16.17 2.27
C GLU A 208 2.19 -15.92 1.09
N ALA A 209 2.62 -14.66 0.91
CA ALA A 209 3.62 -14.27 -0.09
C ALA A 209 4.95 -15.02 0.03
N ASP A 210 5.26 -15.58 1.20
CA ASP A 210 6.47 -16.37 1.44
C ASP A 210 6.16 -17.84 1.69
N THR A 211 5.13 -18.38 1.04
CA THR A 211 4.80 -19.80 1.03
C THR A 211 4.99 -20.39 -0.38
N GLU A 212 5.35 -21.67 -0.46
CA GLU A 212 5.53 -22.36 -1.75
C GLU A 212 4.25 -22.36 -2.59
N GLU A 213 3.10 -22.46 -1.94
CA GLU A 213 1.79 -22.61 -2.57
C GLU A 213 1.22 -21.28 -3.10
N HIS A 214 1.60 -20.14 -2.51
CA HIS A 214 0.91 -18.86 -2.76
C HIS A 214 1.82 -17.71 -3.18
N TRP A 215 3.16 -17.85 -3.17
CA TRP A 215 4.06 -16.72 -3.45
C TRP A 215 3.80 -16.04 -4.81
N ASP A 216 3.41 -16.82 -5.82
CA ASP A 216 3.11 -16.35 -7.17
C ASP A 216 1.88 -15.43 -7.20
N LYS A 217 0.99 -15.58 -6.21
CA LYS A 217 -0.17 -14.71 -6.03
C LYS A 217 0.22 -13.27 -5.68
N TYR A 218 1.35 -13.09 -5.02
CA TYR A 218 1.87 -11.79 -4.58
C TYR A 218 3.00 -11.26 -5.47
N TRP A 219 3.25 -11.93 -6.59
CA TRP A 219 4.25 -11.54 -7.58
C TRP A 219 3.63 -10.69 -8.69
N ILE A 220 4.28 -9.57 -9.03
CA ILE A 220 3.92 -8.73 -10.18
C ILE A 220 4.90 -9.04 -11.31
N PRO A 221 4.44 -9.41 -12.52
CA PRO A 221 5.34 -9.59 -13.64
C PRO A 221 6.01 -8.26 -14.04
N PRO A 222 7.30 -8.29 -14.44
CA PRO A 222 7.96 -7.11 -15.00
C PRO A 222 7.29 -6.74 -16.32
N LEU A 223 7.21 -5.44 -16.62
CA LEU A 223 6.71 -4.94 -17.89
C LEU A 223 7.72 -5.17 -19.01
#